data_AF-A0A840FH58-F1
#
_entry.id   AF-A0A840FH58-F1
#
_cell.length_a   1.000
_cell.length_b   1.000
_cell.length_c   1.000
_cell.angle_alpha   90.00
_cell.angle_beta   90.00
_cell.angle_gamma   90.00
#
_symmetry.space_group_name_H-M   'P 1'
#
loop_
_entity.id
_entity.type
_entity.pdbx_description
1 polymer ?
#
loop_
_entity_poly.entity_id
_entity_poly.type
_entity_poly.pdbx_seq_one_letter_code
_entity_poly.pdbx_strand_id
1 'polypeptide(L)'
;MVDIRPLNESVAVAPQITVDDVAAIKAAGYVAIVNNRPDDEELGQPEGDAIRAAAEALGLTYTAIPVGHAGLGHAQIDAMATALVEADGPVLAYCRSGTRSCNLWALAAAKAGRNPELIVRQGAAAGYDLGGIRPTLEALAAR
;
A
#
# COMPACT_ATOMS: atom_id res chain seq x y z
N MET A 1 4.87 -3.32 17.79
CA MET A 1 3.84 -2.31 17.45
C MET A 1 4.13 -1.89 16.03
N VAL A 2 3.19 -2.15 15.13
CA VAL A 2 3.33 -1.81 13.70
C VAL A 2 3.57 -0.30 13.50
N ASP A 3 4.53 0.03 12.64
CA ASP A 3 4.86 1.41 12.25
C ASP A 3 3.94 1.86 11.11
N ILE A 4 2.69 2.18 11.47
CA ILE A 4 1.68 2.66 10.52
C ILE A 4 1.92 4.15 10.23
N ARG A 5 2.08 4.48 8.95
CA ARG A 5 2.33 5.84 8.47
C ARG A 5 1.17 6.29 7.57
N PRO A 6 0.21 7.08 8.10
CA PRO A 6 -0.94 7.56 7.32
C PRO A 6 -0.50 8.47 6.18
N LEU A 7 -1.01 8.23 4.98
CA LEU A 7 -0.85 9.12 3.82
C LEU A 7 -2.00 10.12 3.76
N ASN A 8 -3.20 9.65 4.09
CA ASN A 8 -4.43 10.44 4.24
C ASN A 8 -5.47 9.61 5.02
N GLU A 9 -6.71 10.09 5.08
CA GLU A 9 -7.81 9.45 5.84
C GLU A 9 -8.20 8.06 5.34
N SER A 10 -7.95 7.73 4.06
CA SER A 10 -8.34 6.46 3.47
C SER A 10 -7.19 5.48 3.26
N VAL A 11 -5.93 5.91 3.36
CA VAL A 11 -4.77 5.04 3.10
C VAL A 11 -3.64 5.34 4.06
N ALA A 12 -3.06 4.27 4.61
CA ALA A 12 -1.78 4.29 5.29
C ALA A 12 -0.83 3.26 4.70
N VAL A 13 0.46 3.43 4.96
CA VAL A 13 1.49 2.46 4.60
C VAL A 13 2.33 2.03 5.80
N ALA A 14 2.93 0.86 5.71
CA ALA A 14 3.83 0.35 6.75
C ALA A 14 5.04 -0.40 6.14
N PRO A 15 6.16 -0.50 6.88
CA PRO A 15 7.16 -1.54 6.65
C PRO A 15 6.54 -2.93 6.94
N GLN A 16 7.37 -3.98 6.88
CA GLN A 16 6.92 -5.36 7.06
C GLN A 16 6.05 -5.51 8.31
N ILE A 17 4.85 -6.05 8.14
CA ILE A 17 3.95 -6.41 9.24
C ILE A 17 4.07 -7.90 9.57
N THR A 18 3.59 -8.28 10.74
CA THR A 18 3.53 -9.68 11.20
C THR A 18 2.08 -10.10 11.45
N VAL A 19 1.86 -11.39 11.70
CA VAL A 19 0.53 -11.92 12.09
C VAL A 19 0.02 -11.24 13.37
N ASP A 20 0.90 -10.97 14.33
CA ASP A 20 0.55 -10.36 15.61
C ASP A 20 0.10 -8.89 15.47
N ASP A 21 0.51 -8.21 14.40
CA ASP A 21 0.11 -6.82 14.15
C ASP A 21 -1.33 -6.70 13.63
N VAL A 22 -1.91 -7.77 13.05
CA VAL A 22 -3.19 -7.72 12.35
C VAL A 22 -4.34 -7.28 13.26
N ALA A 23 -4.35 -7.74 14.51
CA ALA A 23 -5.35 -7.31 15.49
C ALA A 23 -5.26 -5.81 15.80
N ALA A 24 -4.05 -5.27 15.91
CA ALA A 24 -3.82 -3.84 16.12
C ALA A 24 -4.21 -3.02 14.88
N ILE A 25 -3.97 -3.55 13.68
CA ILE A 25 -4.38 -2.93 12.41
C ILE A 25 -5.91 -2.83 12.34
N LYS A 26 -6.64 -3.90 12.68
CA LYS A 26 -8.11 -3.85 12.76
C LYS A 26 -8.60 -2.85 13.80
N ALA A 27 -8.00 -2.85 14.99
CA ALA A 27 -8.37 -1.94 16.07
C ALA A 27 -8.09 -0.46 15.71
N ALA A 28 -7.11 -0.19 14.86
CA ALA A 28 -6.83 1.14 14.31
C ALA A 28 -7.83 1.60 13.24
N GLY A 29 -8.81 0.77 12.87
CA GLY A 29 -9.92 1.13 11.98
C GLY A 29 -9.70 0.81 10.50
N TYR A 30 -8.60 0.14 10.14
CA TYR A 30 -8.41 -0.35 8.78
C TYR A 30 -9.36 -1.51 8.49
N VAL A 31 -9.85 -1.57 7.25
CA VAL A 31 -10.79 -2.60 6.78
C VAL A 31 -10.16 -3.55 5.76
N ALA A 32 -9.05 -3.15 5.15
CA ALA A 32 -8.34 -3.96 4.17
C ALA A 32 -6.81 -3.83 4.32
N ILE A 33 -6.11 -4.90 3.95
CA ILE A 33 -4.66 -4.98 3.89
C ILE A 33 -4.24 -5.26 2.44
N VAL A 34 -3.28 -4.48 1.93
CA VAL A 34 -2.62 -4.73 0.65
C VAL A 34 -1.17 -5.12 0.88
N ASN A 35 -0.76 -6.28 0.37
CA ASN A 35 0.64 -6.72 0.40
C ASN A 35 1.33 -6.42 -0.94
N ASN A 36 2.32 -5.53 -0.93
CA ASN A 36 3.15 -5.20 -2.09
C ASN A 36 4.53 -5.85 -2.09
N ARG A 37 4.81 -6.74 -1.11
CA ARG A 37 6.02 -7.55 -1.01
C ARG A 37 5.79 -8.92 -1.66
N PRO A 38 6.58 -9.33 -2.67
CA PRO A 38 6.64 -10.72 -3.09
C PRO A 38 7.05 -11.62 -1.93
N ASP A 39 6.54 -12.84 -1.87
CA ASP A 39 7.04 -13.86 -0.95
C ASP A 39 8.49 -14.24 -1.28
N ASP A 40 9.19 -14.81 -0.30
CA ASP A 40 10.59 -15.25 -0.40
C ASP A 40 11.60 -14.15 -0.83
N GLU A 41 11.30 -12.86 -0.57
CA GLU A 41 12.25 -11.77 -0.86
C GLU A 41 13.46 -11.78 0.09
N GLU A 42 13.29 -12.29 1.32
CA GLU A 42 14.34 -12.33 2.34
C GLU A 42 14.16 -13.50 3.31
N LEU A 43 15.27 -14.01 3.84
CA LEU A 43 15.26 -15.05 4.88
C LEU A 43 14.53 -14.54 6.14
N GLY A 44 13.56 -15.32 6.62
CA GLY A 44 12.77 -14.96 7.80
C GLY A 44 11.64 -13.96 7.52
N GLN A 45 11.37 -13.64 6.24
CA GLN A 45 10.15 -12.94 5.85
C GLN A 45 8.92 -13.74 6.30
N PRO A 46 7.93 -13.11 6.96
CA PRO A 46 6.63 -13.73 7.19
C PRO A 46 5.94 -14.07 5.87
N GLU A 47 5.39 -15.29 5.77
CA GLU A 47 4.61 -15.71 4.61
C GLU A 47 3.36 -14.83 4.46
N GLY A 48 3.13 -14.30 3.25
CA GLY A 48 1.96 -13.47 2.98
C GLY A 48 0.63 -14.18 3.26
N ASP A 49 0.58 -15.50 3.09
CA ASP A 49 -0.62 -16.30 3.33
C ASP A 49 -0.92 -16.48 4.83
N ALA A 50 0.10 -16.48 5.70
CA ALA A 50 -0.12 -16.48 7.15
C ALA A 50 -0.76 -15.16 7.61
N ILE A 51 -0.31 -14.02 7.07
CA ILE A 51 -0.89 -12.71 7.35
C ILE A 51 -2.31 -12.62 6.77
N ARG A 52 -2.53 -13.16 5.57
CA ARG A 52 -3.86 -13.24 4.95
C ARG A 52 -4.86 -13.98 5.85
N ALA A 53 -4.51 -15.18 6.30
CA ALA A 53 -5.39 -15.99 7.13
C ALA A 53 -5.78 -15.25 8.43
N ALA A 54 -4.83 -14.54 9.05
CA ALA A 54 -5.10 -13.73 10.24
C ALA A 54 -5.99 -12.51 9.93
N ALA A 55 -5.80 -11.86 8.78
CA ALA A 55 -6.60 -10.74 8.34
C ALA A 55 -8.06 -11.16 8.10
N GLU A 56 -8.26 -12.22 7.33
CA GLU A 56 -9.58 -12.75 7.00
C GLU A 56 -10.33 -13.24 8.25
N ALA A 57 -9.63 -13.88 9.20
CA ALA A 57 -10.20 -14.31 10.47
C ALA A 57 -10.75 -13.14 11.32
N LEU A 58 -10.24 -11.92 11.12
CA LEU A 58 -10.70 -10.70 11.78
C LEU A 58 -11.64 -9.84 10.90
N GLY A 59 -12.07 -10.37 9.75
CA GLY A 59 -12.94 -9.69 8.80
C GLY A 59 -12.28 -8.50 8.11
N LEU A 60 -10.97 -8.57 7.88
CA LEU A 60 -10.25 -7.67 6.98
C LEU A 60 -10.18 -8.31 5.58
N THR A 61 -10.37 -7.52 4.54
CA THR A 61 -10.02 -7.96 3.18
C THR A 61 -8.50 -7.98 3.03
N TYR A 62 -7.96 -8.96 2.30
CA TYR A 62 -6.53 -9.03 2.02
C TYR A 62 -6.28 -9.18 0.52
N THR A 63 -5.42 -8.33 -0.04
CA THR A 63 -5.08 -8.36 -1.47
C THR A 63 -3.56 -8.37 -1.65
N ALA A 64 -3.05 -9.40 -2.32
CA ALA A 64 -1.64 -9.46 -2.71
C ALA A 64 -1.42 -8.83 -4.09
N ILE A 65 -0.59 -7.78 -4.15
CA ILE A 65 -0.19 -7.09 -5.38
C ILE A 65 1.36 -7.03 -5.38
N PRO A 66 2.04 -8.16 -5.59
CA PRO A 66 3.48 -8.24 -5.42
C PRO A 66 4.22 -7.38 -6.45
N VAL A 67 5.06 -6.48 -5.96
CA VAL A 67 5.96 -5.65 -6.80
C VAL A 67 7.34 -6.31 -6.80
N GLY A 68 7.51 -7.23 -7.76
CA GLY A 68 8.76 -7.95 -8.02
C GLY A 68 9.59 -7.33 -9.14
N HIS A 69 10.27 -8.17 -9.93
CA HIS A 69 11.17 -7.74 -11.01
C HIS A 69 10.53 -6.83 -12.08
N ALA A 70 9.23 -7.00 -12.33
CA ALA A 70 8.48 -6.17 -13.28
C ALA A 70 8.27 -4.72 -12.79
N GLY A 71 8.50 -4.44 -11.51
CA GLY A 71 8.35 -3.11 -10.92
C GLY A 71 6.91 -2.63 -10.85
N LEU A 72 6.74 -1.30 -10.83
CA LEU A 72 5.47 -0.60 -10.67
C LEU A 72 4.78 -0.41 -12.03
N GLY A 73 4.39 -1.51 -12.68
CA GLY A 73 3.73 -1.50 -13.99
C GLY A 73 2.24 -1.16 -13.93
N HIS A 74 1.62 -0.98 -15.10
CA HIS A 74 0.19 -0.68 -15.23
C HIS A 74 -0.70 -1.71 -14.51
N ALA A 75 -0.37 -3.00 -14.58
CA ALA A 75 -1.14 -4.04 -13.90
C ALA A 75 -1.17 -3.86 -12.37
N GLN A 76 -0.04 -3.49 -11.76
CA GLN A 76 0.03 -3.22 -10.32
C GLN A 76 -0.73 -1.94 -9.97
N ILE A 77 -0.60 -0.89 -10.79
CA ILE A 77 -1.30 0.39 -10.58
C ILE A 77 -2.81 0.15 -10.61
N ASP A 78 -3.28 -0.64 -11.56
CA ASP A 78 -4.69 -0.94 -11.76
C ASP A 78 -5.22 -1.81 -10.62
N ALA A 79 -4.48 -2.84 -10.22
CA ALA A 79 -4.83 -3.67 -9.06
C ALA A 79 -4.89 -2.85 -7.77
N MET A 80 -3.96 -1.90 -7.56
CA MET A 80 -3.98 -1.02 -6.40
C MET A 80 -5.18 -0.08 -6.43
N ALA A 81 -5.48 0.51 -7.59
CA ALA A 81 -6.66 1.34 -7.75
C ALA A 81 -7.96 0.57 -7.44
N THR A 82 -8.08 -0.66 -7.95
CA THR A 82 -9.21 -1.55 -7.64
C THR A 82 -9.30 -1.83 -6.15
N ALA A 83 -8.21 -2.25 -5.50
CA ALA A 83 -8.20 -2.55 -4.07
C ALA A 83 -8.61 -1.34 -3.20
N LEU A 84 -8.21 -0.13 -3.60
CA LEU A 84 -8.58 1.11 -2.91
C LEU A 84 -10.06 1.50 -3.11
N VAL A 85 -10.64 1.19 -4.27
CA VAL A 85 -12.04 1.49 -4.59
C VAL A 85 -13.00 0.46 -3.99
N GLU A 86 -12.61 -0.82 -4.00
CA GLU A 86 -13.41 -1.92 -3.45
C GLU A 86 -13.38 -1.95 -1.92
N ALA A 87 -12.38 -1.32 -1.29
CA ALA A 87 -12.34 -1.17 0.15
C ALA A 87 -13.42 -0.18 0.63
N ASP A 88 -14.39 -0.68 1.38
CA ASP A 88 -15.43 0.13 2.06
C ASP A 88 -14.87 0.77 3.35
N GLY A 89 -13.72 1.44 3.25
CA GLY A 89 -13.02 2.05 4.38
C GLY A 89 -11.49 2.13 4.23
N PRO A 90 -10.77 2.52 5.30
CA PRO A 90 -9.33 2.74 5.25
C PRO A 90 -8.52 1.48 4.92
N VAL A 91 -7.52 1.62 4.04
CA VAL A 91 -6.62 0.55 3.61
C VAL A 91 -5.22 0.72 4.19
N LEU A 92 -4.64 -0.36 4.71
CA LEU A 92 -3.22 -0.42 5.05
C LEU A 92 -2.45 -1.18 3.97
N ALA A 93 -1.50 -0.53 3.30
CA ALA A 93 -0.62 -1.19 2.34
C ALA A 93 0.79 -1.36 2.92
N TYR A 94 1.38 -2.55 2.80
CA TYR A 94 2.73 -2.80 3.32
C TYR A 94 3.64 -3.44 2.28
N CYS A 95 4.94 -3.23 2.46
CA CYS A 95 5.97 -4.03 1.79
C CYS A 95 7.15 -4.23 2.76
N ARG A 96 8.39 -4.37 2.29
CA ARG A 96 9.56 -4.44 3.19
C ARG A 96 9.74 -3.17 4.03
N SER A 97 9.76 -2.01 3.37
CA SER A 97 10.04 -0.70 3.98
C SER A 97 8.87 0.30 3.88
N GLY A 98 7.75 -0.10 3.28
CA GLY A 98 6.62 0.77 2.91
C GLY A 98 6.82 1.61 1.63
N THR A 99 8.04 1.71 1.10
CA THR A 99 8.35 2.53 -0.09
C THR A 99 7.59 2.09 -1.35
N ARG A 100 7.54 0.78 -1.63
CA ARG A 100 6.79 0.25 -2.80
C ARG A 100 5.31 0.55 -2.68
N SER A 101 4.76 0.40 -1.49
CA SER A 101 3.35 0.66 -1.19
C SER A 101 3.01 2.14 -1.36
N CYS A 102 3.86 3.04 -0.86
CA CYS A 102 3.68 4.48 -1.05
C CYS A 102 3.76 4.86 -2.53
N ASN A 103 4.76 4.35 -3.27
CA ASN A 103 4.91 4.64 -4.70
C ASN A 103 3.73 4.10 -5.50
N LEU A 104 3.25 2.89 -5.19
CA LEU A 104 2.15 2.27 -5.92
C LEU A 104 0.82 2.99 -5.66
N TRP A 105 0.56 3.35 -4.40
CA TRP A 105 -0.56 4.22 -4.05
C TRP A 105 -0.49 5.55 -4.81
N ALA A 106 0.68 6.19 -4.85
CA ALA A 106 0.84 7.49 -5.50
C ALA A 106 0.50 7.42 -6.99
N LEU A 107 0.98 6.38 -7.69
CA LEU A 107 0.68 6.15 -9.10
C LEU A 107 -0.82 5.85 -9.33
N ALA A 108 -1.44 5.03 -8.48
CA ALA A 108 -2.88 4.75 -8.55
C ALA A 108 -3.72 6.01 -8.30
N ALA A 109 -3.34 6.81 -7.30
CA ALA A 109 -3.97 8.08 -6.97
C ALA A 109 -3.87 9.08 -8.13
N ALA A 110 -2.70 9.21 -8.75
CA ALA A 110 -2.49 10.06 -9.92
C ALA A 110 -3.32 9.59 -11.12
N LYS A 111 -3.35 8.28 -11.39
CA LYS A 111 -4.21 7.68 -12.44
C LYS A 111 -5.70 7.98 -12.19
N ALA A 112 -6.12 8.06 -10.94
CA ALA A 112 -7.49 8.45 -10.55
C ALA A 112 -7.73 9.97 -10.59
N GLY A 113 -6.80 10.76 -11.15
CA GLY A 113 -6.94 12.22 -11.31
C GLY A 113 -6.62 13.04 -10.06
N ARG A 114 -6.05 12.45 -9.00
CA ARG A 114 -5.64 13.23 -7.83
C ARG A 114 -4.44 14.11 -8.16
N ASN A 115 -4.43 15.31 -7.60
CA ASN A 115 -3.40 16.32 -7.83
C ASN A 115 -1.99 15.79 -7.43
N PRO A 116 -1.01 15.76 -8.36
CA PRO A 116 0.34 15.26 -8.08
C PRO A 116 1.09 15.96 -6.94
N GLU A 117 0.93 17.28 -6.79
CA GLU A 117 1.58 18.05 -5.71
C GLU A 117 1.05 17.61 -4.34
N LEU A 118 -0.27 17.39 -4.23
CA LEU A 118 -0.87 16.87 -3.01
C LEU A 118 -0.37 15.46 -2.69
N ILE A 119 -0.26 14.59 -3.70
CA ILE A 119 0.26 13.22 -3.55
C ILE A 119 1.69 13.26 -3.00
N VAL A 120 2.56 14.08 -3.60
CA VAL A 120 3.95 14.24 -3.16
C VAL A 120 4.01 14.72 -1.70
N ARG A 121 3.20 15.72 -1.33
CA ARG A 121 3.13 16.23 0.05
C ARG A 121 2.68 15.16 1.04
N GLN A 122 1.70 14.33 0.67
CA GLN A 122 1.20 13.24 1.51
C GLN A 122 2.24 12.14 1.72
N GLY A 123 2.95 11.74 0.65
CA GLY A 123 4.08 10.81 0.75
C GLY A 123 5.18 11.35 1.67
N ALA A 124 5.57 12.61 1.49
CA ALA A 124 6.59 13.26 2.30
C ALA A 124 6.21 13.35 3.78
N ALA A 125 4.94 13.66 4.09
CA ALA A 125 4.43 13.68 5.46
C ALA A 125 4.49 12.30 6.14
N ALA A 126 4.39 11.22 5.37
CA ALA A 126 4.55 9.84 5.84
C ALA A 126 6.01 9.33 5.80
N GLY A 127 6.97 10.21 5.45
CA GLY A 127 8.40 9.88 5.40
C GLY A 127 8.88 9.19 4.13
N TYR A 128 8.15 9.33 3.01
CA TYR A 128 8.53 8.77 1.71
C TYR A 128 8.78 9.86 0.67
N ASP A 129 9.89 9.76 -0.04
CA ASP A 129 10.21 10.66 -1.15
C ASP A 129 9.63 10.12 -2.46
N LEU A 130 8.74 10.92 -3.07
CA LEU A 130 8.10 10.65 -4.36
C LEU A 130 8.71 11.46 -5.52
N GLY A 131 9.78 12.22 -5.27
CA GLY A 131 10.42 13.09 -6.27
C GLY A 131 10.88 12.33 -7.50
N GLY A 132 11.42 11.12 -7.33
CA GLY A 132 11.88 10.26 -8.42
C GLY A 132 10.78 9.79 -9.38
N ILE A 133 9.51 9.82 -8.97
CA ILE A 133 8.37 9.40 -9.81
C ILE A 133 7.44 10.56 -10.18
N ARG A 134 7.76 11.80 -9.78
CA ARG A 134 6.92 12.97 -10.04
C ARG A 134 6.52 13.15 -11.51
N PRO A 135 7.43 13.03 -12.51
CA PRO A 135 7.05 13.14 -13.91
C PRO A 135 6.00 12.10 -14.33
N THR A 136 6.06 10.89 -13.78
CA THR A 136 5.08 9.83 -14.03
C THR A 136 3.73 10.15 -13.40
N LEU A 137 3.71 10.72 -12.18
CA LEU A 137 2.48 11.18 -11.54
C LEU A 137 1.78 12.26 -12.38
N GLU A 138 2.54 13.23 -12.88
CA GLU A 138 2.02 14.29 -13.75
C GLU A 138 1.46 13.73 -15.06
N ALA A 139 2.18 12.80 -15.70
CA ALA A 139 1.73 12.15 -16.92
C ALA A 139 0.48 11.29 -16.75
N LEU A 140 0.30 10.64 -15.58
CA LEU A 140 -0.89 9.85 -15.26
C LEU A 140 -2.10 10.73 -14.95
N ALA A 141 -1.91 11.84 -14.24
CA ALA A 141 -3.00 12.75 -13.85
C ALA A 141 -3.51 13.64 -14.99
N ALA A 142 -2.75 13.78 -16.07
CA ALA A 142 -3.13 14.55 -17.26
C ALA A 142 -4.01 13.78 -18.26
N ARG A 143 -4.35 12.52 -17.96
CA ARG A 143 -5.19 11.64 -18.79
C ARG A 143 -6.63 11.64 -18.29
#